data_AF-A0A1G7V2X4-F1
#
_entry.id   AF-A0A1G7V2X4-F1
#
_cell.length_a   1.000
_cell.length_b   1.000
_cell.length_c   1.000
_cell.angle_alpha   90.00
_cell.angle_beta   90.00
_cell.angle_gamma   90.00
#
_symmetry.space_group_name_H-M   'P 1'
#
loop_
_entity.id
_entity.type
_entity.pdbx_description
1 polymer ?
#
loop_
_entity_poly.entity_id
_entity_poly.type
_entity_poly.pdbx_seq_one_letter_code
_entity_poly.pdbx_strand_id
1 'polypeptide(L)' 'MNADLGHYVGRIVRLRQQVFQAVRERARRQGVSLENSFIVTEVKRGVKKLVCYGASFRIEVAVADVVLV' A
#
# COMPACT_ATOMS: atom_id res chain seq x y z
N MET A 1 21.24 -8.58 2.48
CA MET A 1 20.13 -9.56 2.43
C MET A 1 19.00 -8.99 1.57
N ASN A 2 18.80 -9.54 0.36
CA ASN A 2 17.61 -9.25 -0.44
C ASN A 2 16.44 -9.97 0.23
N ALA A 3 15.70 -9.29 1.10
CA ALA A 3 14.44 -9.81 1.60
C ALA A 3 13.55 -10.08 0.38
N ASP A 4 13.19 -11.34 0.16
CA ASP A 4 12.24 -11.69 -0.89
C ASP A 4 10.89 -11.08 -0.53
N LEU A 5 10.55 -9.96 -1.16
CA LEU A 5 9.31 -9.24 -0.92
C LEU A 5 8.09 -9.98 -1.49
N GLY A 6 8.27 -11.11 -2.18
CA GLY A 6 7.18 -11.92 -2.72
C GLY A 6 6.16 -12.39 -1.68
N HIS A 7 6.57 -12.58 -0.42
CA HIS A 7 5.68 -12.99 0.67
C HIS A 7 4.60 -11.95 1.03
N TYR A 8 4.73 -10.71 0.55
CA TYR A 8 3.69 -9.69 0.73
C TYR A 8 2.51 -9.89 -0.22
N VAL A 9 2.70 -10.51 -1.41
CA VAL A 9 1.63 -10.65 -2.40
C VAL A 9 0.46 -11.45 -1.82
N GLY A 10 -0.75 -10.93 -1.98
CA GLY A 10 -1.98 -11.49 -1.42
C GLY A 10 -2.21 -11.17 0.06
N ARG A 11 -1.28 -10.48 0.73
CA ARG A 11 -1.46 -10.04 2.13
C ARG A 11 -2.16 -8.69 2.20
N ILE A 12 -2.92 -8.51 3.27
CA ILE A 12 -3.46 -7.21 3.66
C ILE A 12 -2.40 -6.45 4.44
N VAL A 13 -2.19 -5.19 4.07
CA VAL A 13 -1.28 -4.27 4.73
C VAL A 13 -2.02 -2.99 5.11
N ARG A 14 -1.53 -2.35 6.18
CA ARG A 14 -1.86 -0.97 6.53
C ARG A 14 -0.70 -0.07 6.17
N LEU A 15 -0.99 1.18 5.84
CA LEU A 15 0.03 2.20 5.68
C LEU A 15 0.29 2.87 7.02
N ARG A 16 1.53 3.30 7.25
CA ARG A 16 1.84 4.22 8.35
C ARG A 16 0.97 5.47 8.26
N GLN A 17 0.63 6.04 9.40
CA GLN A 17 -0.36 7.13 9.50
C GLN A 17 -0.05 8.30 8.56
N GLN A 18 1.19 8.78 8.48
CA GLN A 18 1.56 9.91 7.62
C GLN A 18 1.31 9.61 6.14
N VAL A 19 1.69 8.42 5.68
CA VAL A 19 1.50 8.00 4.28
C VAL A 19 0.02 7.77 3.99
N PHE A 20 -0.70 7.15 4.93
CA PHE A 20 -2.14 6.97 4.81
C PHE A 20 -2.88 8.30 4.69
N GLN A 21 -2.53 9.32 5.48
CA GLN A 21 -3.16 10.63 5.41
C GLN A 21 -3.02 11.26 4.03
N ALA A 22 -1.83 11.21 3.42
CA ALA A 22 -1.61 11.73 2.07
C ALA A 22 -2.46 10.98 1.02
N VAL A 23 -2.53 9.66 1.11
CA VAL A 23 -3.36 8.83 0.21
C VAL A 23 -4.85 9.12 0.42
N ARG A 24 -5.30 9.22 1.67
CA ARG A 24 -6.69 9.50 2.03
C ARG A 24 -7.14 10.87 1.56
N GLU A 25 -6.31 11.89 1.68
CA GLU A 25 -6.62 13.23 1.15
C GLU A 25 -6.77 13.22 -0.37
N ARG A 26 -5.92 12.47 -1.08
CA ARG A 26 -6.07 12.27 -2.53
C ARG A 26 -7.37 11.54 -2.87
N ALA A 27 -7.72 10.51 -2.11
CA ALA A 27 -8.96 9.75 -2.30
C ALA A 27 -10.21 10.59 -2.03
N ARG A 28 -10.18 11.40 -0.97
CA ARG A 28 -11.25 12.33 -0.62
C ARG A 28 -11.52 13.35 -1.73
N ARG A 29 -10.48 13.87 -2.38
CA ARG A 29 -10.63 14.77 -3.56
C ARG A 29 -11.30 14.10 -4.76
N GLN A 30 -11.30 12.78 -4.81
CA GLN A 30 -11.97 11.99 -5.85
C GLN A 30 -13.34 11.47 -5.38
N GLY A 31 -13.83 11.93 -4.22
CA GLY A 31 -15.12 11.48 -3.66
C GLY A 31 -15.10 10.07 -3.07
N VAL A 32 -13.92 9.48 -2.88
CA VAL A 32 -13.78 8.12 -2.36
C VAL A 32 -13.41 8.16 -0.88
N SER A 33 -14.20 7.47 -0.05
CA SER A 33 -13.81 7.16 1.32
C SER A 33 -12.86 5.96 1.32
N LEU A 34 -11.73 6.08 2.00
CA LEU A 34 -10.68 5.07 1.99
C LEU A 34 -10.41 4.59 3.42
N GLU A 35 -10.45 3.28 3.62
CA GLU A 35 -9.99 2.63 4.83
C GLU A 35 -8.49 2.35 4.77
N ASN A 36 -7.81 2.29 5.92
CA ASN A 36 -6.40 1.94 5.96
C ASN A 36 -6.22 0.42 5.89
N SER A 37 -6.62 -0.19 4.78
CA SER A 37 -6.55 -1.61 4.54
C SER A 37 -6.38 -1.85 3.04
N PHE A 38 -5.25 -2.42 2.65
CA PHE A 38 -4.91 -2.60 1.23
C PHE A 38 -4.37 -4.00 0.99
N ILE A 39 -4.81 -4.66 -0.07
CA ILE A 39 -4.23 -5.93 -0.51
C ILE A 39 -3.03 -5.65 -1.40
N VAL A 40 -1.90 -6.32 -1.16
CA VAL A 40 -0.73 -6.24 -2.03
C VAL A 40 -0.94 -7.16 -3.24
N THR A 41 -0.89 -6.61 -4.45
CA THR A 41 -1.08 -7.38 -5.68
C THR A 41 0.22 -7.62 -6.42
N GLU A 42 1.21 -6.74 -6.25
CA GLU A 42 2.48 -6.81 -6.99
C GLU A 42 3.63 -6.23 -6.17
N VAL A 43 4.84 -6.72 -6.46
CA VAL A 43 6.09 -6.26 -5.87
C VAL A 43 7.00 -5.75 -6.97
N LYS A 44 7.32 -4.45 -6.96
CA LYS A 44 8.32 -3.86 -7.85
C LYS A 44 9.72 -4.03 -7.26
N ARG A 45 10.34 -5.16 -7.59
CA ARG A 45 11.62 -5.63 -7.02
C ARG A 45 12.77 -4.63 -7.18
N GLY A 46 12.86 -3.92 -8.31
CA GLY A 46 13.93 -2.95 -8.57
C GLY A 46 13.93 -1.72 -7.66
N VAL A 47 12.77 -1.36 -7.07
CA VAL A 47 12.61 -0.14 -6.26
C VAL A 47 12.06 -0.42 -4.85
N LYS A 48 11.95 -1.69 -4.45
CA LYS A 48 11.38 -2.13 -3.17
C LYS A 48 10.03 -1.46 -2.84
N LYS A 49 9.15 -1.40 -3.86
CA LYS A 49 7.79 -0.89 -3.70
C LYS A 49 6.78 -2.02 -3.82
N LEU A 50 5.68 -1.86 -3.11
CA LEU A 50 4.48 -2.68 -3.20
C LEU A 50 3.43 -1.93 -4.00
N VAL A 51 2.74 -2.63 -4.88
CA VAL A 51 1.50 -2.16 -5.47
C VAL A 51 0.38 -2.70 -4.62
N CYS A 52 -0.41 -1.81 -4.05
CA CYS A 52 -1.52 -2.17 -3.16
C CYS A 52 -2.84 -1.61 -3.71
N TYR A 53 -3.92 -2.35 -3.45
CA TYR A 53 -5.27 -1.96 -3.81
C TYR A 53 -6.16 -1.88 -2.57
N GLY A 54 -6.94 -0.81 -2.47
CA GLY A 54 -7.94 -0.63 -1.41
C GLY A 54 -9.12 0.15 -1.99
N ALA A 55 -10.33 -0.37 -1.82
CA ALA A 55 -11.51 0.08 -2.56
C ALA A 55 -11.18 0.18 -4.08
N SER A 56 -11.38 1.36 -4.69
CA SER A 56 -11.05 1.64 -6.09
C SER A 56 -9.67 2.29 -6.30
N PHE A 57 -8.83 2.33 -5.26
CA PHE A 57 -7.54 3.02 -5.29
C PHE A 57 -6.37 2.04 -5.45
N ARG A 58 -5.60 2.26 -6.52
CA ARG A 58 -4.27 1.66 -6.71
C ARG A 58 -3.21 2.62 -6.17
N ILE A 59 -2.34 2.12 -5.30
CA ILE A 59 -1.24 2.89 -4.73
C ILE A 59 0.09 2.15 -4.87
N GLU A 60 1.18 2.90 -4.96
CA GLU A 60 2.53 2.36 -4.91
C GLU A 60 3.22 2.92 -3.67
N VAL A 61 3.64 2.03 -2.77
CA VAL A 61 4.19 2.40 -1.46
C VAL A 61 5.51 1.68 -1.22
N ALA A 62 6.44 2.32 -0.52
CA ALA A 62 7.67 1.65 -0.12
C ALA A 62 7.37 0.61 0.96
N VAL A 63 8.15 -0.47 0.98
CA VAL A 63 8.01 -1.51 2.04
C VAL A 63 8.19 -0.92 3.45
N ALA A 64 9.01 0.12 3.58
CA ALA A 64 9.22 0.80 4.87
C ALA A 64 7.94 1.46 5.41
N ASP A 65 7.01 1.83 4.52
CA ASP A 65 5.80 2.58 4.85
C ASP A 65 4.59 1.68 5.15
N VAL A 66 4.74 0.36 5.05
CA VAL A 66 3.68 -0.60 5.30
C VAL A 66 3.86 -1.35 6.62
N VAL A 67 2.73 -1.75 7.19
CA VAL A 67 2.63 -2.63 8.35
C VAL A 67 1.78 -3.83 7.93
N LEU A 68 2.31 -5.04 8.10
CA LEU A 68 1.56 -6.27 7.87
C LEU A 68 0.47 -6.41 8.95
N VAL A 69 -0.75 -6.79 8.56
CA VAL A 69 -1.84 -7.12 9.50
C VAL A 69 -1.77 -8.57 9.92
#